data_AF-A0A378MZ67-F1
#
_entry.id   AF-A0A378MZ67-F1
#
_cell.length_a   1.000
_cell.length_b   1.000
_cell.length_c   1.000
_cell.angle_alpha   90.00
_cell.angle_beta   90.00
_cell.angle_gamma   90.00
#
_symmetry.space_group_name_H-M   'P 1'
#
loop_
_entity.id
_entity.type
_entity.pdbx_description
1 polymer ?
#
loop_
_entity_poly.entity_id
_entity_poly.type
_entity_poly.pdbx_seq_one_letter_code
_entity_poly.pdbx_strand_id
1 'polypeptide(L)'
;MKSLTNWKSIKSGLMLPCLLALASCSTNESVRYHTLKPNPIICPKRLECQTPATEINTNGDLVKALDKSLNTIEVCQVIIESFEHCIEQYNKINQASNRLFNKDDYVRPN
;
A
#
# COMPACT_ATOMS: atom_id res chain seq x y z
N MET A 1 28.90 -74.09 -33.73
CA MET A 1 27.77 -73.82 -32.79
C MET A 1 28.37 -73.92 -31.38
N LYS A 2 28.38 -72.93 -30.48
CA LYS A 2 27.57 -71.72 -30.28
C LYS A 2 28.47 -70.57 -29.79
N SER A 3 28.14 -69.37 -30.26
CA SER A 3 28.70 -68.07 -29.86
C SER A 3 28.17 -67.67 -28.49
N LEU A 4 29.03 -67.19 -27.60
CA LEU A 4 28.68 -66.57 -26.31
C LEU A 4 29.25 -65.15 -26.29
N THR A 5 28.49 -64.18 -26.79
CA THR A 5 28.68 -62.76 -26.48
C THR A 5 27.32 -62.14 -26.27
N ASN A 6 26.95 -61.98 -25.00
CA ASN A 6 25.74 -61.32 -24.56
C ASN A 6 26.16 -59.98 -23.94
N TRP A 7 26.08 -58.90 -24.71
CA TRP A 7 26.13 -57.53 -24.18
C TRP A 7 25.24 -56.65 -25.04
N LYS A 8 24.07 -56.31 -24.51
CA LYS A 8 23.09 -55.48 -25.20
C LYS A 8 23.56 -54.02 -25.11
N SER A 9 24.07 -53.46 -26.21
CA SER A 9 24.34 -52.02 -26.34
C SER A 9 23.04 -51.23 -26.14
N ILE A 10 22.91 -50.56 -25.00
CA ILE A 10 21.92 -49.50 -24.83
C ILE A 10 22.47 -48.31 -25.62
N LYS A 11 21.93 -48.07 -26.81
CA LYS A 11 22.23 -46.88 -27.62
C LYS A 11 21.62 -45.68 -26.90
N SER A 12 22.46 -44.92 -26.20
CA SER A 12 22.15 -43.58 -25.66
C SER A 12 21.72 -42.66 -26.80
N GLY A 13 20.42 -42.59 -27.05
CA GLY A 13 19.86 -41.79 -28.15
C GLY A 13 18.72 -40.87 -27.76
N LEU A 14 18.37 -40.74 -26.48
CA LEU A 14 17.17 -40.01 -26.07
C LEU A 14 17.28 -39.27 -24.73
N MET A 15 18.45 -38.72 -24.41
CA MET A 15 18.59 -37.81 -23.25
C MET A 15 18.98 -36.38 -23.63
N LEU A 16 19.18 -36.10 -24.92
CA LEU A 16 19.54 -34.76 -25.38
C LEU A 16 18.34 -33.79 -25.56
N PRO A 17 17.10 -34.20 -25.92
CA PRO A 17 16.05 -33.21 -26.12
C PRO A 17 15.46 -32.66 -24.81
N CYS A 18 15.58 -33.39 -23.69
CA CYS A 18 15.09 -32.90 -22.40
C CYS A 18 15.92 -31.72 -21.84
N LEU A 19 17.23 -31.70 -22.09
CA LEU A 19 18.10 -30.65 -21.55
C LEU A 19 17.89 -29.30 -22.23
N LEU A 20 17.44 -29.29 -23.49
CA LEU A 20 17.17 -28.05 -24.25
C LEU A 20 15.84 -27.40 -23.86
N ALA A 21 14.86 -28.15 -23.34
CA ALA A 21 13.58 -27.60 -22.88
C ALA A 21 13.68 -26.85 -21.53
N LEU A 22 14.70 -27.14 -20.73
CA LEU A 22 14.90 -26.51 -19.42
C LEU A 22 15.58 -25.13 -19.53
N ALA A 23 16.28 -24.85 -20.63
CA ALA A 23 16.98 -23.58 -20.84
C ALA A 23 16.02 -22.42 -21.21
N SER A 24 14.84 -22.70 -21.75
CA SER A 24 13.86 -21.66 -22.11
C SER A 24 13.02 -21.16 -20.92
N CYS A 25 13.06 -21.82 -19.77
CA CYS A 25 12.36 -21.35 -18.55
C CYS A 25 13.23 -20.45 -17.66
N SER A 26 14.53 -20.28 -17.97
CA SER A 26 15.41 -19.32 -17.29
C SER A 26 15.36 -17.96 -17.98
N THR A 27 14.16 -17.47 -18.25
CA THR A 27 14.00 -16.04 -18.49
C THR A 27 14.06 -15.39 -17.10
N ASN A 28 15.21 -14.83 -16.76
CA ASN A 28 15.31 -13.87 -15.66
C ASN A 28 14.57 -12.61 -16.11
N GLU A 29 13.23 -12.69 -16.09
CA GLU A 29 12.41 -11.50 -16.13
C GLU A 29 12.84 -10.70 -14.90
N SER A 30 13.60 -9.64 -15.14
CA SER A 30 13.80 -8.62 -14.12
C SER A 30 12.42 -8.07 -13.84
N VAL A 31 11.78 -8.63 -12.81
CA VAL A 31 10.58 -8.08 -12.21
C VAL A 31 10.98 -6.67 -11.85
N ARG A 32 10.63 -5.71 -12.71
CA ARG A 32 10.71 -4.31 -12.37
C ARG A 32 9.66 -4.15 -11.30
N TYR A 33 10.07 -4.32 -10.05
CA TYR A 33 9.35 -3.81 -8.90
C TYR A 33 9.20 -2.32 -9.16
N HIS A 34 8.06 -1.93 -9.73
CA HIS A 34 7.67 -0.54 -9.73
C HIS A 34 7.61 -0.17 -8.26
N THR A 35 8.61 0.54 -7.79
CA THR A 35 8.59 1.17 -6.47
C THR A 35 7.37 2.08 -6.52
N LEU A 36 6.26 1.64 -5.92
CA LEU A 36 5.08 2.47 -5.75
C LEU A 36 5.54 3.67 -4.94
N LYS A 37 5.86 4.77 -5.63
CA LYS A 37 6.09 6.04 -4.96
C LYS A 37 4.82 6.32 -4.16
N PRO A 38 4.91 6.49 -2.83
CA PRO A 38 3.74 6.79 -2.04
C PRO A 38 3.12 8.06 -2.62
N ASN A 39 1.89 7.94 -3.14
CA ASN A 39 1.16 9.12 -3.59
C ASN A 39 1.05 10.07 -2.41
N PRO A 40 1.46 11.34 -2.55
CA PRO A 40 1.31 12.30 -1.47
C PRO A 40 -0.18 12.44 -1.18
N ILE A 41 -0.59 12.18 0.06
CA ILE A 41 -1.97 12.42 0.47
C ILE A 41 -2.22 13.91 0.36
N ILE A 42 -3.42 14.24 -0.10
CA ILE A 42 -3.96 15.58 0.01
C ILE A 42 -5.05 15.51 1.10
N CYS A 43 -4.64 15.51 2.38
CA CYS A 43 -5.61 15.80 3.45
C CYS A 43 -5.92 17.30 3.44
N PRO A 44 -7.15 17.70 3.81
CA PRO A 44 -7.48 19.11 3.95
C PRO A 44 -6.50 19.77 4.91
N LYS A 45 -6.10 21.02 4.63
CA LYS A 45 -5.24 21.76 5.57
C LYS A 45 -6.03 21.98 6.86
N ARG A 46 -5.38 21.76 8.00
CA ARG A 46 -5.96 22.05 9.31
C ARG A 46 -6.35 23.53 9.34
N LEU A 47 -7.65 23.80 9.35
CA LEU A 47 -8.16 25.15 9.56
C LEU A 47 -8.13 25.42 11.07
N GLU A 48 -7.59 26.56 11.48
CA GLU A 48 -7.67 26.97 12.87
C GLU A 48 -9.09 27.43 13.19
N CYS A 49 -9.68 26.75 14.17
CA CYS A 49 -10.98 27.09 14.72
C CYS A 49 -10.85 28.31 15.62
N GLN A 50 -11.06 29.48 15.02
CA GLN A 50 -11.04 30.74 15.75
C GLN A 50 -12.42 31.05 16.28
N THR A 51 -12.48 31.48 17.54
CA THR A 51 -13.69 32.07 18.10
C THR A 51 -14.02 33.37 17.36
N PRO A 52 -15.29 33.60 16.98
CA PRO A 52 -15.66 34.82 16.32
C PRO A 52 -15.43 36.02 17.25
N ALA A 53 -14.71 37.03 16.77
CA ALA A 53 -14.62 38.29 17.49
C ALA A 53 -16.02 38.94 17.53
N THR A 54 -16.53 39.19 18.73
CA THR A 54 -17.84 39.81 18.96
C THR A 54 -17.74 40.86 20.05
N GLU A 55 -18.20 42.07 19.73
CA GLU A 55 -18.41 43.14 20.70
C GLU A 55 -19.81 42.97 21.30
N ILE A 56 -19.90 42.87 22.62
CA ILE A 56 -21.17 42.61 23.33
C ILE A 56 -21.55 43.87 24.10
N ASN A 57 -22.51 44.61 23.56
CA ASN A 57 -23.01 45.85 24.16
C ASN A 57 -24.41 45.69 24.75
N THR A 58 -25.18 44.71 24.27
CA THR A 58 -26.53 44.40 24.74
C THR A 58 -26.74 42.90 24.98
N ASN A 59 -27.80 42.56 25.72
CA ASN A 59 -28.21 41.15 25.89
C ASN A 59 -28.59 40.50 24.55
N GLY A 60 -29.08 41.28 23.59
CA GLY A 60 -29.35 40.78 22.23
C GLY A 60 -28.07 40.40 21.50
N ASP A 61 -26.98 41.15 21.71
CA ASP A 61 -25.67 40.84 21.13
C ASP A 61 -25.08 39.59 21.76
N LEU A 62 -25.31 39.37 23.07
CA LEU A 62 -24.89 38.15 23.76
C LEU A 62 -25.54 36.90 23.14
N VAL A 63 -26.85 36.93 22.91
CA VAL A 63 -27.57 35.77 22.31
C VAL A 63 -27.04 35.48 20.91
N LYS A 64 -26.79 36.51 20.10
CA LYS A 64 -26.21 36.35 18.75
C LYS A 64 -24.78 35.84 18.77
N ALA A 65 -23.96 36.35 19.69
CA ALA A 65 -22.58 35.90 19.86
C ALA A 65 -22.53 34.43 20.30
N LEU A 66 -23.44 34.01 21.17
CA LEU A 66 -23.59 32.63 21.60
C LEU A 66 -23.99 31.72 20.43
N ASP A 67 -25.02 32.09 19.68
CA ASP A 67 -25.49 31.33 18.50
C ASP A 67 -24.37 31.15 17.46
N LYS A 68 -23.67 32.24 17.13
CA LYS A 68 -22.52 32.22 16.22
C LYS A 68 -21.38 31.33 16.74
N SER A 69 -21.12 31.36 18.04
CA SER A 69 -20.07 30.54 18.67
C SER A 69 -20.42 29.06 18.61
N LEU A 70 -21.67 28.70 18.91
CA LEU A 70 -22.14 27.31 18.83
C LEU A 70 -22.03 26.75 17.42
N ASN A 71 -22.52 27.48 16.42
CA ASN A 71 -22.37 27.10 15.02
C ASN A 71 -20.89 26.97 14.60
N THR A 72 -20.02 27.86 15.09
CA THR A 72 -18.57 27.77 14.82
C THR A 72 -17.98 26.49 15.42
N ILE A 73 -18.37 26.12 16.64
CA ILE A 73 -17.92 24.89 17.31
C ILE A 73 -18.35 23.66 16.51
N GLU A 74 -19.60 23.59 16.07
CA GLU A 74 -20.12 22.45 15.29
C GLU A 74 -19.35 22.25 13.98
N VAL A 75 -19.17 23.33 13.20
CA VAL A 75 -18.39 23.29 11.96
C VAL A 75 -16.96 22.84 12.23
N CYS A 76 -16.37 23.35 13.32
CA CYS A 76 -15.02 23.00 13.72
C CYS A 76 -14.83 21.55 14.10
N GLN A 77 -15.80 20.98 14.81
CA GLN A 77 -15.80 19.57 15.17
C GLN A 77 -15.78 18.70 13.90
N VAL A 78 -16.63 18.99 12.92
CA VAL A 78 -16.67 18.25 11.65
C VAL A 78 -15.33 18.35 10.90
N ILE A 79 -14.72 19.53 10.85
CA ILE A 79 -13.41 19.72 10.20
C ILE A 79 -12.34 18.87 10.89
N ILE A 80 -12.28 18.89 12.22
CA ILE A 80 -11.29 18.13 13.00
C ILE A 80 -11.49 16.63 12.77
N GLU A 81 -12.73 16.14 12.90
CA GLU A 81 -13.06 14.72 12.69
C GLU A 81 -12.69 14.27 11.26
N SER A 82 -13.00 15.09 10.25
CA SER A 82 -12.65 14.77 8.86
C SER A 82 -11.14 14.71 8.62
N PHE A 83 -10.38 15.58 9.29
CA PHE A 83 -8.93 15.63 9.20
C PHE A 83 -8.29 14.42 9.87
N GLU A 84 -8.74 14.08 11.08
CA GLU A 84 -8.29 12.89 11.81
C GLU A 84 -8.61 11.62 11.04
N HIS A 85 -9.82 11.51 10.48
CA HIS A 85 -10.20 10.38 9.65
C HIS A 85 -9.30 10.25 8.42
N CYS A 86 -8.99 11.35 7.73
CA CYS A 86 -8.08 11.35 6.59
C CYS A 86 -6.71 10.76 6.94
N ILE A 87 -6.12 11.21 8.07
CA ILE A 87 -4.83 10.73 8.55
C ILE A 87 -4.90 9.25 8.94
N GLU A 88 -5.95 8.85 9.64
CA GLU A 88 -6.13 7.46 10.08
C GLU A 88 -6.22 6.51 8.88
N GLN A 89 -7.04 6.85 7.88
CA GLN A 89 -7.19 6.04 6.67
C GLN A 89 -5.87 5.90 5.91
N TYR A 90 -5.12 7.00 5.76
CA TYR A 90 -3.80 6.92 5.16
C TYR A 90 -2.85 6.01 5.92
N ASN A 91 -2.79 6.15 7.25
CA ASN A 91 -1.92 5.31 8.07
C ASN A 91 -2.28 3.83 7.94
N LYS A 92 -3.57 3.49 7.88
CA LYS A 92 -4.04 2.12 7.62
C LYS A 92 -3.59 1.61 6.25
N ILE A 93 -3.75 2.41 5.19
CA ILE A 93 -3.31 2.05 3.84
C ILE A 93 -1.80 1.82 3.80
N ASN A 94 -1.01 2.70 4.42
CA ASN A 94 0.44 2.55 4.48
C ASN A 94 0.88 1.34 5.30
N GLN A 95 0.24 1.06 6.43
CA GLN A 95 0.56 -0.13 7.22
C GLN A 95 0.21 -1.42 6.47
N ALA A 96 -0.93 -1.46 5.78
CA ALA A 96 -1.31 -2.60 4.95
C ALA A 96 -0.34 -2.78 3.78
N SER A 97 0.01 -1.68 3.10
CA SER A 97 1.00 -1.63 2.03
C SER A 97 2.38 -2.15 2.50
N ASN A 98 2.89 -1.64 3.62
CA ASN A 98 4.14 -2.10 4.22
C ASN A 98 4.12 -3.58 4.61
N ARG A 99 2.98 -4.13 5.05
CA ARG A 99 2.85 -5.57 5.35
C ARG A 99 2.81 -6.44 4.10
N LEU A 100 2.27 -5.94 2.99
CA LEU A 100 2.26 -6.66 1.72
C LEU A 100 3.68 -6.67 1.12
N PHE A 101 4.38 -5.53 1.11
CA PHE A 101 5.76 -5.47 0.64
C PHE A 101 6.72 -6.33 1.48
N ASN A 102 6.55 -6.39 2.81
CA ASN A 102 7.43 -7.23 3.67
C ASN A 102 7.15 -8.74 3.54
N LYS A 103 6.01 -9.15 2.98
CA LYS A 103 5.68 -10.56 2.75
C LYS A 103 6.33 -11.11 1.49
N ASP A 104 6.59 -10.25 0.50
CA ASP A 104 7.18 -10.64 -0.78
C ASP A 104 8.72 -10.71 -0.74
N ASP A 105 9.36 -10.27 0.36
CA ASP A 105 10.82 -10.30 0.56
C ASP A 105 11.35 -11.53 1.32
N TYR A 106 10.51 -12.50 1.68
CA TYR A 106 10.96 -13.73 2.39
C TYR A 106 11.14 -14.93 1.44
N VAL A 107 12.01 -14.80 0.44
CA VAL A 107 12.63 -15.96 -0.24
C VAL A 107 14.13 -15.91 0.04
N ARG A 108 14.52 -16.52 1.15
CA ARG A 108 15.93 -16.84 1.45
C ARG A 108 16.36 -18.00 0.53
N PRO A 109 17.33 -17.84 -0.37
CA PRO A 109 17.94 -18.99 -1.02
C PRO A 109 18.81 -19.73 0.00
N ASN A 110 18.68 -21.06 0.04
CA ASN A 110 19.57 -21.97 0.76
C ASN A 110 20.99 -21.91 0.21
#